data_AF-A0A355T4B3-F1
#
_entry.id   AF-A0A355T4B3-F1
#
_cell.length_a   1.000
_cell.length_b   1.000
_cell.length_c   1.000
_cell.angle_alpha   90.00
_cell.angle_beta   90.00
_cell.angle_gamma   90.00
#
_symmetry.space_group_name_H-M   'P 1'
#
loop_
_entity.id
_entity.type
_entity.pdbx_description
1 polymer ?
#
loop_
_entity_poly.entity_id
_entity_poly.type
_entity_poly.pdbx_seq_one_letter_code
_entity_poly.pdbx_strand_id
1 'polypeptide(L)'
;SVAFRYKELDTTGDTLTWRWRVDAMGPPSDPMQVGADDRPIAVHLWFPEQNNQSSLFGGLAELFGYPEVGNALTYTWGGSATHPRTMPNPHLTEGQGALIVLQTEASATGEWTQETIDFREDFRNAFGKEAPQPSHIAISGDSDDLGGYREGRIADLRFANE
;
A
#
# COMPACT_ATOMS: atom_id res chain seq x y z
N SER A 1 -3.77 14.88 -6.74
CA SER A 1 -2.60 14.46 -7.54
C SER A 1 -2.02 13.24 -6.88
N VAL A 2 -1.65 12.22 -7.64
CA VAL A 2 -0.91 11.08 -7.09
C VAL A 2 0.57 11.43 -6.96
N ALA A 3 1.17 11.14 -5.81
CA ALA A 3 2.62 11.12 -5.63
C ALA A 3 3.03 9.74 -5.16
N PHE A 4 4.07 9.15 -5.77
CA PHE A 4 4.67 7.92 -5.27
C PHE A 4 6.18 7.92 -5.46
N ARG A 5 6.86 7.19 -4.59
CA ARG A 5 8.29 6.93 -4.68
C ARG A 5 8.54 5.49 -4.28
N TYR A 6 9.32 4.77 -5.08
CA TYR A 6 9.66 3.37 -4.83
C TYR A 6 11.16 3.15 -4.75
N LYS A 7 11.54 2.00 -4.19
CA LYS A 7 12.92 1.52 -4.09
C LYS A 7 12.94 0.01 -4.26
N GLU A 8 13.91 -0.49 -5.02
CA GLU A 8 14.25 -1.92 -5.08
C GLU A 8 14.80 -2.41 -3.74
N LEU A 9 14.54 -3.68 -3.43
CA LEU A 9 14.94 -4.37 -2.21
C LEU A 9 15.93 -5.49 -2.52
N ASP A 10 17.11 -5.43 -1.90
CA ASP A 10 18.11 -6.51 -2.02
C ASP A 10 17.81 -7.69 -1.10
N THR A 11 17.35 -7.39 0.13
CA THR A 11 17.01 -8.38 1.15
C THR A 11 15.86 -7.87 2.01
N THR A 12 15.07 -8.79 2.55
CA THR A 12 13.98 -8.49 3.49
C THR A 12 14.16 -9.23 4.80
N GLY A 13 13.44 -8.78 5.83
CA GLY A 13 13.35 -9.47 7.11
C GLY A 13 12.05 -10.23 7.30
N ASP A 14 11.75 -10.59 8.53
CA ASP A 14 10.53 -11.28 8.91
C ASP A 14 9.34 -10.33 8.98
N THR A 15 9.56 -9.13 9.49
CA THR A 15 8.54 -8.08 9.62
C THR A 15 8.95 -6.79 8.92
N LEU A 16 7.96 -5.97 8.57
CA LEU A 16 8.14 -4.59 8.15
C LEU A 16 7.62 -3.67 9.25
N THR A 17 8.44 -2.70 9.67
CA THR A 17 8.05 -1.71 10.68
C THR A 17 8.28 -0.29 10.18
N TRP A 18 7.40 0.62 10.56
CA TRP A 18 7.52 2.04 10.29
C TRP A 18 6.71 2.85 11.29
N ARG A 19 6.91 4.16 11.26
CA ARG A 19 6.01 5.12 11.91
C ARG A 19 5.43 6.06 10.88
N TRP A 20 4.16 6.38 11.03
CA TRP A 20 3.50 7.38 10.20
C TRP A 20 2.62 8.30 11.03
N ARG A 21 2.28 9.44 10.45
CA ARG A 21 1.40 10.45 11.03
C ARG A 21 0.61 11.10 9.91
N VAL A 22 -0.68 11.27 10.11
CA VAL A 22 -1.53 12.10 9.24
C VAL A 22 -1.79 13.42 9.93
N ASP A 23 -1.38 14.51 9.31
CA ASP A 23 -1.61 15.89 9.77
C ASP A 23 -2.88 16.49 9.14
N ALA A 24 -3.21 16.07 7.91
CA ALA A 24 -4.45 16.45 7.24
C ALA A 24 -5.05 15.24 6.50
N MET A 25 -6.26 14.84 6.90
CA MET A 25 -6.98 13.70 6.29
C MET A 25 -7.66 14.06 4.96
N GLY A 26 -8.06 15.32 4.81
CA GLY A 26 -8.92 15.77 3.71
C GLY A 26 -10.39 15.36 3.88
N PRO A 27 -11.22 15.56 2.84
CA PRO A 27 -12.61 15.09 2.82
C PRO A 27 -12.71 13.56 3.00
N PRO A 28 -13.83 13.05 3.55
CA PRO A 28 -14.08 11.61 3.65
C PRO A 28 -13.96 10.91 2.31
N SER A 29 -13.23 9.79 2.29
CA SER A 29 -13.03 8.94 1.11
C SER A 29 -13.53 7.51 1.37
N ASP A 30 -13.87 6.81 0.29
CA ASP A 30 -14.19 5.39 0.31
C ASP A 30 -13.10 4.63 -0.47
N PRO A 31 -12.28 3.80 0.21
CA PRO A 31 -11.16 3.10 -0.43
C PRO A 31 -11.60 2.06 -1.47
N MET A 32 -12.89 1.71 -1.51
CA MET A 32 -13.44 0.74 -2.47
C MET A 32 -14.10 1.41 -3.68
N GLN A 33 -14.21 2.75 -3.70
CA GLN A 33 -14.84 3.49 -4.78
C GLN A 33 -13.79 4.27 -5.56
N VAL A 34 -13.37 3.72 -6.71
CA VAL A 34 -12.49 4.41 -7.66
C VAL A 34 -13.06 5.79 -8.01
N GLY A 35 -12.25 6.83 -7.88
CA GLY A 35 -12.69 8.22 -8.09
C GLY A 35 -13.21 8.89 -6.82
N ALA A 36 -13.11 8.22 -5.67
CA ALA A 36 -13.45 8.72 -4.34
C ALA A 36 -12.56 8.11 -3.24
N ASP A 37 -11.40 7.56 -3.60
CA ASP A 37 -10.54 6.74 -2.74
C ASP A 37 -9.24 7.44 -2.33
N ASP A 38 -9.19 8.77 -2.46
CA ASP A 38 -8.09 9.62 -1.99
C ASP A 38 -7.61 9.22 -0.57
N ARG A 39 -6.29 9.18 -0.39
CA ARG A 39 -5.66 8.77 0.88
C ARG A 39 -4.42 9.61 1.18
N PRO A 40 -4.21 10.06 2.43
CA PRO A 40 -3.05 10.86 2.78
C PRO A 40 -1.72 10.12 2.61
N ILE A 41 -1.69 8.82 2.90
CA ILE A 41 -0.46 8.02 2.78
C ILE A 41 -0.75 6.52 2.68
N ALA A 42 0.08 5.82 1.90
CA ALA A 42 0.15 4.37 1.86
C ALA A 42 1.59 3.86 1.70
N VAL A 43 1.84 2.65 2.22
CA VAL A 43 3.07 1.86 2.02
C VAL A 43 2.70 0.65 1.19
N HIS A 44 3.46 0.38 0.13
CA HIS A 44 3.23 -0.74 -0.76
C HIS A 44 4.41 -1.70 -0.73
N LEU A 45 4.13 -2.99 -0.68
CA LEU A 45 5.09 -4.04 -1.01
C LEU A 45 4.70 -4.62 -2.35
N TRP A 46 5.65 -4.64 -3.27
CA TRP A 46 5.49 -5.19 -4.61
C TRP A 46 6.28 -6.48 -4.71
N PHE A 47 5.62 -7.50 -5.26
CA PHE A 47 6.13 -8.85 -5.36
C PHE A 47 6.35 -9.19 -6.83
N PRO A 48 7.40 -9.96 -7.15
CA PRO A 48 7.68 -10.36 -8.52
C PRO A 48 6.54 -11.19 -9.10
N GLU A 49 6.46 -11.25 -10.42
CA GLU A 49 5.53 -12.13 -11.12
C GLU A 49 5.75 -13.60 -10.78
N GLN A 50 4.65 -14.33 -10.66
CA GLN A 50 4.64 -15.78 -10.52
C GLN A 50 3.62 -16.38 -11.49
N ASN A 51 3.90 -17.57 -12.04
CA ASN A 51 2.93 -18.39 -12.77
C ASN A 51 2.19 -17.67 -13.93
N ASN A 52 2.93 -17.05 -14.88
CA ASN A 52 2.37 -16.34 -16.05
C ASN A 52 1.40 -15.20 -15.69
N GLN A 53 1.55 -14.58 -14.52
CA GLN A 53 0.90 -13.32 -14.20
C GLN A 53 1.35 -12.24 -15.19
N SER A 54 0.46 -11.33 -15.55
CA SER A 54 0.83 -10.08 -16.20
C SER A 54 1.17 -9.03 -15.15
N SER A 55 2.14 -8.17 -15.46
CA SER A 55 2.54 -7.05 -14.60
C SER A 55 1.35 -6.12 -14.34
N LEU A 56 1.22 -5.70 -13.07
CA LEU A 56 0.21 -4.74 -12.63
C LEU A 56 0.27 -3.40 -13.36
N PHE A 57 1.46 -2.98 -13.82
CA PHE A 57 1.65 -1.74 -14.54
C PHE A 57 1.57 -1.92 -16.07
N GLY A 58 1.38 -3.16 -16.53
CA GLY A 58 1.40 -3.55 -17.94
C GLY A 58 2.81 -3.54 -18.54
N GLY A 59 3.05 -4.42 -19.51
CA GLY A 59 4.41 -4.62 -20.07
C GLY A 59 5.02 -3.40 -20.77
N LEU A 60 4.23 -2.39 -21.15
CA LEU A 60 4.77 -1.13 -21.69
C LEU A 60 5.41 -0.25 -20.60
N ALA A 61 5.04 -0.40 -19.34
CA ALA A 61 5.63 0.37 -18.24
C ALA A 61 7.10 -0.02 -18.02
N GLU A 62 7.48 -1.27 -18.28
CA GLU A 62 8.87 -1.74 -18.25
C GLU A 62 9.76 -0.98 -19.23
N LEU A 63 9.24 -0.63 -20.41
CA LEU A 63 9.96 0.16 -21.40
C LEU A 63 10.32 1.56 -20.88
N PHE A 64 9.58 2.05 -19.88
CA PHE A 64 9.83 3.31 -19.17
C PHE A 64 10.55 3.12 -17.83
N GLY A 65 11.05 1.91 -17.55
CA GLY A 65 11.86 1.59 -16.37
C GLY A 65 11.05 1.25 -15.11
N TYR A 66 9.75 0.99 -15.23
CA TYR A 66 8.97 0.45 -14.11
C TYR A 66 9.24 -1.04 -13.92
N PRO A 67 9.25 -1.54 -12.67
CA PRO A 67 9.49 -2.95 -12.42
C PRO A 67 8.29 -3.81 -12.80
N GLU A 68 8.55 -5.07 -13.13
CA GLU A 68 7.55 -6.13 -13.21
C GLU A 68 6.98 -6.41 -11.81
N VAL A 69 5.65 -6.31 -11.67
CA VAL A 69 4.98 -6.55 -10.38
C VAL A 69 3.80 -7.49 -10.59
N GLY A 70 3.86 -8.67 -9.98
CA GLY A 70 2.81 -9.68 -10.07
C GLY A 70 1.75 -9.56 -8.98
N ASN A 71 2.15 -9.22 -7.76
CA ASN A 71 1.23 -9.00 -6.64
C ASN A 71 1.64 -7.73 -5.88
N ALA A 72 0.66 -7.05 -5.27
CA ALA A 72 0.93 -5.90 -4.42
C ALA A 72 0.07 -5.93 -3.15
N LEU A 73 0.72 -5.71 -2.01
CA LEU A 73 0.05 -5.36 -0.75
C LEU A 73 0.15 -3.84 -0.58
N THR A 74 -0.98 -3.20 -0.26
CA THR A 74 -1.06 -1.76 -0.01
C THR A 74 -1.57 -1.52 1.40
N TYR A 75 -0.70 -1.04 2.29
CA TYR A 75 -1.04 -0.63 3.65
C TYR A 75 -1.41 0.85 3.65
N THR A 76 -2.62 1.19 4.08
CA THR A 76 -3.12 2.56 3.99
C THR A 76 -3.53 3.12 5.36
N TRP A 77 -3.34 4.43 5.50
CA TRP A 77 -4.04 5.25 6.49
C TRP A 77 -5.15 6.02 5.77
N GLY A 78 -6.40 5.75 6.13
CA GLY A 78 -7.58 6.43 5.61
C GLY A 78 -8.63 5.44 5.11
N GLY A 79 -9.75 6.00 4.65
CA GLY A 79 -10.93 5.23 4.29
C GLY A 79 -11.80 4.87 5.49
N SER A 80 -13.04 4.44 5.21
CA SER A 80 -14.09 4.23 6.20
C SER A 80 -13.86 3.04 7.13
N ALA A 81 -14.06 3.24 8.43
CA ALA A 81 -14.06 2.19 9.46
C ALA A 81 -15.16 1.12 9.30
N THR A 82 -16.12 1.31 8.38
CA THR A 82 -17.18 0.33 8.09
C THR A 82 -16.72 -0.84 7.22
N HIS A 83 -15.56 -0.70 6.57
CA HIS A 83 -15.02 -1.73 5.69
C HIS A 83 -14.20 -2.78 6.46
N PRO A 84 -14.07 -4.00 5.93
CA PRO A 84 -13.10 -4.97 6.43
C PRO A 84 -11.68 -4.41 6.38
N ARG A 85 -10.81 -4.88 7.29
CA ARG A 85 -9.39 -4.50 7.30
C ARG A 85 -8.70 -4.75 5.95
N THR A 86 -8.96 -5.91 5.34
CA THR A 86 -8.31 -6.35 4.09
C THR A 86 -9.36 -6.50 2.99
N MET A 87 -9.08 -5.93 1.82
CA MET A 87 -9.97 -5.92 0.66
C MET A 87 -9.16 -6.07 -0.64
N PRO A 88 -9.77 -6.51 -1.76
CA PRO A 88 -9.15 -6.40 -3.07
C PRO A 88 -8.84 -4.93 -3.39
N ASN A 89 -7.67 -4.65 -3.98
CA ASN A 89 -7.36 -3.29 -4.42
C ASN A 89 -8.10 -2.99 -5.74
N PRO A 90 -9.00 -2.00 -5.80
CA PRO A 90 -9.85 -1.75 -6.98
C PRO A 90 -9.10 -1.19 -8.20
N HIS A 91 -7.86 -0.71 -8.02
CA HIS A 91 -7.03 -0.17 -9.10
C HIS A 91 -6.11 -1.21 -9.75
N LEU A 92 -6.06 -2.42 -9.20
CA LEU A 92 -5.16 -3.47 -9.64
C LEU A 92 -5.94 -4.63 -10.23
N THR A 93 -5.29 -5.44 -11.07
CA THR A 93 -5.90 -6.64 -11.63
C THR A 93 -6.47 -7.52 -10.52
N GLU A 94 -7.68 -8.04 -10.75
CA GLU A 94 -8.38 -8.90 -9.79
C GLU A 94 -7.48 -10.06 -9.31
N GLY A 95 -7.40 -10.25 -7.99
CA GLY A 95 -6.55 -11.26 -7.37
C GLY A 95 -5.04 -10.95 -7.34
N GLN A 96 -4.61 -9.80 -7.88
CA GLN A 96 -3.20 -9.37 -7.84
C GLN A 96 -2.94 -8.25 -6.82
N GLY A 97 -3.95 -7.45 -6.48
CA GLY A 97 -3.83 -6.37 -5.50
C GLY A 97 -4.65 -6.59 -4.23
N ALA A 98 -4.05 -6.32 -3.07
CA ALA A 98 -4.77 -6.22 -1.81
C ALA A 98 -4.51 -4.89 -1.12
N LEU A 99 -5.58 -4.30 -0.62
CA LEU A 99 -5.59 -3.10 0.21
C LEU A 99 -5.84 -3.51 1.67
N ILE A 100 -5.01 -2.99 2.58
CA ILE A 100 -5.03 -3.29 4.00
C ILE A 100 -5.07 -1.96 4.76
N VAL A 101 -6.21 -1.68 5.38
CA VAL A 101 -6.42 -0.46 6.17
C VAL A 101 -5.88 -0.70 7.57
N LEU A 102 -4.80 -0.01 7.92
CA LEU A 102 -4.19 -0.11 9.26
C LEU A 102 -4.69 0.98 10.21
N GLN A 103 -4.99 2.15 9.65
CA GLN A 103 -5.56 3.29 10.35
C GLN A 103 -6.69 3.88 9.50
N THR A 104 -7.77 4.33 10.13
CA THR A 104 -8.96 4.81 9.43
C THR A 104 -9.11 6.33 9.57
N GLU A 105 -10.19 6.89 9.04
CA GLU A 105 -10.60 8.28 9.27
C GLU A 105 -10.90 8.59 10.75
N ALA A 106 -11.17 7.56 11.56
CA ALA A 106 -11.42 7.69 13.00
C ALA A 106 -10.15 7.66 13.86
N SER A 107 -9.00 7.30 13.29
CA SER A 107 -7.71 7.30 14.00
C SER A 107 -7.25 8.71 14.36
N ALA A 108 -6.56 8.87 15.49
CA ALA A 108 -6.04 10.16 15.94
C ALA A 108 -5.05 10.75 14.94
N THR A 109 -5.29 11.99 14.50
CA THR A 109 -4.39 12.74 13.62
C THR A 109 -3.42 13.61 14.43
N GLY A 110 -2.32 14.03 13.81
CA GLY A 110 -1.29 14.86 14.46
C GLY A 110 -0.33 14.08 15.39
N GLU A 111 -0.50 12.77 15.53
CA GLU A 111 0.33 11.90 16.37
C GLU A 111 1.04 10.82 15.54
N TRP A 112 2.24 10.42 15.98
CA TRP A 112 2.99 9.34 15.34
C TRP A 112 2.48 7.98 15.81
N THR A 113 2.03 7.15 14.88
CA THR A 113 1.64 5.76 15.12
C THR A 113 2.70 4.83 14.53
N GLN A 114 3.07 3.80 15.29
CA GLN A 114 3.98 2.75 14.82
C GLN A 114 3.19 1.54 14.33
N GLU A 115 3.60 1.02 13.17
CA GLU A 115 3.10 -0.22 12.60
C GLU A 115 4.23 -1.26 12.59
N THR A 116 3.87 -2.51 12.83
CA THR A 116 4.72 -3.69 12.60
C THR A 116 3.84 -4.76 12.00
N ILE A 117 4.19 -5.24 10.81
CA ILE A 117 3.38 -6.21 10.08
C ILE A 117 4.22 -7.43 9.67
N ASP A 118 3.58 -8.60 9.68
CA ASP A 118 4.05 -9.78 8.96
C ASP A 118 3.43 -9.76 7.55
N PHE A 119 4.23 -9.34 6.58
CA PHE A 119 3.75 -9.24 5.20
C PHE A 119 3.53 -10.60 4.56
N ARG A 120 4.15 -11.68 5.06
CA ARG A 120 3.95 -13.03 4.50
C ARG A 120 2.61 -13.58 4.93
N GLU A 121 2.21 -13.35 6.19
CA GLU A 121 0.88 -13.67 6.68
C GLU A 121 -0.19 -12.87 5.93
N ASP A 122 -0.02 -11.55 5.81
CA ASP A 122 -0.95 -10.70 5.06
C ASP A 122 -1.06 -11.15 3.58
N PHE A 123 0.05 -11.51 2.93
CA PHE A 123 0.06 -12.03 1.56
C PHE A 123 -0.68 -13.36 1.44
N ARG A 124 -0.46 -14.29 2.37
CA ARG A 124 -1.14 -15.59 2.38
C ARG A 124 -2.65 -15.41 2.56
N ASN A 125 -3.05 -14.51 3.45
CA ASN A 125 -4.46 -14.19 3.69
C ASN A 125 -5.11 -13.52 2.47
N ALA A 126 -4.37 -12.66 1.76
CA ALA A 126 -4.87 -11.96 0.59
C ALA A 126 -4.98 -12.84 -0.66
N PHE A 127 -3.99 -13.71 -0.90
CA PHE A 127 -3.82 -14.40 -2.20
C PHE A 127 -3.87 -15.93 -2.11
N GLY A 128 -3.96 -16.51 -0.90
CA GLY A 128 -4.08 -17.96 -0.70
C GLY A 128 -2.83 -18.77 -1.08
N LYS A 129 -1.67 -18.13 -1.20
CA LYS A 129 -0.39 -18.76 -1.57
C LYS A 129 0.77 -18.16 -0.77
N GLU A 130 1.89 -18.86 -0.71
CA GLU A 130 3.09 -18.37 -0.02
C GLU A 130 3.67 -17.12 -0.71
N ALA A 131 4.12 -16.17 0.11
CA ALA A 131 4.72 -14.94 -0.37
C ALA A 131 6.13 -15.20 -0.94
N PRO A 132 6.44 -14.76 -2.17
CA PRO A 132 7.84 -14.55 -2.53
C PRO A 132 8.42 -13.39 -1.70
N GLN A 133 9.74 -13.18 -1.79
CA GLN A 133 10.32 -11.94 -1.26
C GLN A 133 9.80 -10.76 -2.10
N PRO A 134 9.36 -9.65 -1.48
CA PRO A 134 8.99 -8.46 -2.22
C PRO A 134 10.24 -7.88 -2.90
N SER A 135 10.09 -7.49 -4.16
CA SER A 135 11.16 -6.91 -4.97
C SER A 135 11.29 -5.40 -4.74
N HIS A 136 10.19 -4.74 -4.36
CA HIS A 136 10.18 -3.30 -4.16
C HIS A 136 9.31 -2.89 -2.98
N ILE A 137 9.64 -1.72 -2.43
CA ILE A 137 8.79 -0.98 -1.51
C ILE A 137 8.46 0.38 -2.11
N ALA A 138 7.22 0.83 -1.97
CA ALA A 138 6.79 2.15 -2.39
C ALA A 138 6.04 2.88 -1.29
N ILE A 139 6.10 4.20 -1.32
CA ILE A 139 5.26 5.08 -0.51
C ILE A 139 4.46 5.93 -1.49
N SER A 140 3.16 6.05 -1.26
CA SER A 140 2.31 6.95 -2.04
C SER A 140 1.43 7.83 -1.17
N GLY A 141 0.94 8.92 -1.75
CA GLY A 141 -0.17 9.73 -1.27
C GLY A 141 -1.05 10.09 -2.46
N ASP A 142 -2.34 10.23 -2.22
CA ASP A 142 -3.36 10.39 -3.25
C ASP A 142 -4.37 11.47 -2.91
N SER A 143 -4.68 12.33 -3.87
CA SER A 143 -5.47 13.55 -3.61
C SER A 143 -6.10 14.18 -4.86
N ASP A 144 -6.26 13.45 -5.97
CA ASP A 144 -6.80 14.00 -7.23
C ASP A 144 -8.32 13.98 -7.34
N ASP A 145 -9.01 13.15 -6.56
CA ASP A 145 -10.44 12.89 -6.78
C ASP A 145 -11.37 13.86 -6.04
N LEU A 146 -11.18 14.00 -4.73
CA LEU A 146 -12.14 14.71 -3.86
C LEU A 146 -11.72 16.16 -3.57
N GLY A 147 -10.58 16.58 -4.11
CA GLY A 147 -9.95 17.86 -3.79
C GLY A 147 -9.54 17.98 -2.32
N GLY A 148 -9.27 19.21 -1.89
CA GLY A 148 -8.78 19.50 -0.55
C GLY A 148 -7.27 19.28 -0.39
N TYR A 149 -6.82 19.31 0.87
CA TYR A 149 -5.42 19.14 1.24
C TYR A 149 -5.28 17.89 2.11
N ARG A 150 -4.29 17.06 1.78
CA ARG A 150 -3.92 15.86 2.53
C ARG A 150 -2.44 15.89 2.83
N GLU A 151 -2.10 15.48 4.03
CA GLU A 151 -0.72 15.48 4.51
C GLU A 151 -0.47 14.26 5.38
N GLY A 152 0.36 13.36 4.86
CA GLY A 152 0.90 12.23 5.58
C GLY A 152 2.43 12.33 5.69
N ARG A 153 2.97 11.78 6.78
CA ARG A 153 4.40 11.70 7.06
C ARG A 153 4.74 10.27 7.42
N ILE A 154 5.92 9.82 7.01
CA ILE A 154 6.45 8.50 7.34
C ILE A 154 7.90 8.61 7.76
N ALA A 155 8.29 7.77 8.72
CA ALA A 155 9.64 7.68 9.26
C ALA A 155 9.98 6.22 9.61
N ASP A 156 11.27 5.93 9.73
CA ASP A 156 11.82 4.68 10.26
C ASP A 156 11.33 3.39 9.55
N LEU A 157 10.98 3.50 8.27
CA LEU A 157 10.57 2.37 7.43
C LEU A 157 11.74 1.40 7.23
N ARG A 158 11.63 0.20 7.81
CA ARG A 158 12.68 -0.81 7.79
C ARG A 158 12.12 -2.22 7.91
N PHE A 159 12.81 -3.17 7.31
CA PHE A 159 12.63 -4.57 7.65
C PHE A 159 13.36 -4.92 8.95
N ALA A 160 12.79 -5.84 9.72
CA ALA A 160 13.40 -6.38 10.93
C ALA A 160 13.32 -7.92 10.94
N ASN A 161 14.37 -8.55 11.45
CA ASN A 161 14.34 -9.95 11.87
C ASN A 161 13.98 -9.99 13.35
N GLU A 162 13.34 -11.06 13.80
CA GLU A 162 13.16 -11.30 15.23
C GLU A 162 14.49 -11.43 15.99
#